data_AF-A0A536QEU8-F1
#
_entry.id   AF-A0A536QEU8-F1
#
_cell.length_a   1.000
_cell.length_b   1.000
_cell.length_c   1.000
_cell.angle_alpha   90.00
_cell.angle_beta   90.00
_cell.angle_gamma   90.00
#
_symmetry.space_group_name_H-M   'P 1'
#
loop_
_entity.id
_entity.type
_entity.pdbx_description
1 polymer ?
#
loop_
_entity_poly.entity_id
_entity_poly.type
_entity_poly.pdbx_seq_one_letter_code
_entity_poly.pdbx_strand_id
1 'polypeptide(L)'
;MPTRHVLWAVLAVLLAGCTPSLGAVFDATPAYPGYTWTRDGRSVKPEELGTIAGPGHCGWESATFLTIGWPVGTPSNSSAQARQYIRDPRGVIRGSLHDRLDLNAKLPGDARPTGYTYNSVQVYLSPSDQDEAIYVVGTGGSERWPRSDPMTLCE
;
A
#
# COMPACT_ATOMS: atom_id res chain seq x y z
N MET A 1 -50.30 45.74 -11.70
CA MET A 1 -49.48 45.18 -10.60
C MET A 1 -48.91 43.86 -11.09
N PRO A 2 -47.61 43.72 -11.37
CA PRO A 2 -47.03 42.41 -11.69
C PRO A 2 -46.38 41.78 -10.45
N THR A 3 -46.77 40.54 -10.18
CA THR A 3 -46.27 39.69 -9.10
C THR A 3 -44.86 39.22 -9.45
N ARG A 4 -43.88 39.52 -8.59
CA ARG A 4 -42.49 39.07 -8.76
C ARG A 4 -42.36 37.64 -8.23
N HIS A 5 -42.14 36.67 -9.12
CA HIS A 5 -41.69 35.33 -8.73
C HIS A 5 -40.21 35.38 -8.39
N VAL A 6 -39.85 35.02 -7.15
CA VAL A 6 -38.46 34.84 -6.71
C VAL A 6 -38.11 33.37 -6.94
N LEU A 7 -37.31 33.08 -7.97
CA LEU A 7 -36.68 31.77 -8.13
C LEU A 7 -35.53 31.65 -7.13
N TRP A 8 -35.62 30.67 -6.24
CA TRP A 8 -34.51 30.25 -5.39
C TRP A 8 -33.62 29.29 -6.18
N ALA A 9 -32.41 29.73 -6.55
CA ALA A 9 -31.39 28.84 -7.09
C ALA A 9 -30.73 28.07 -5.93
N VAL A 10 -30.94 26.76 -5.88
CA VAL A 10 -30.20 25.88 -4.99
C VAL A 10 -28.84 25.63 -5.63
N LEU A 11 -27.79 26.24 -5.06
CA LEU A 11 -26.41 26.02 -5.47
C LEU A 11 -25.92 24.71 -4.86
N ALA A 12 -25.83 23.65 -5.66
CA ALA A 12 -25.21 22.41 -5.24
C ALA A 12 -23.67 22.58 -5.26
N VAL A 13 -23.05 22.58 -4.08
CA VAL A 13 -21.59 22.55 -3.95
C VAL A 13 -21.13 21.09 -4.11
N LEU A 14 -20.52 20.78 -5.25
CA LEU A 14 -19.82 19.51 -5.44
C LEU A 14 -18.48 19.58 -4.69
N LEU A 15 -18.43 18.98 -3.49
CA LEU A 15 -17.15 18.71 -2.82
C LEU A 15 -16.45 17.60 -3.59
N ALA A 16 -15.58 17.97 -4.52
CA ALA A 16 -14.60 17.04 -5.09
C ALA A 16 -13.64 16.64 -3.96
N GLY A 17 -13.89 15.49 -3.32
CA GLY A 17 -12.98 14.92 -2.33
C GLY A 17 -11.63 14.65 -2.99
N CYS A 18 -10.57 15.26 -2.46
CA CYS A 18 -9.22 15.02 -2.94
C CYS A 18 -8.73 13.68 -2.38
N THR A 19 -8.93 12.59 -3.13
CA THR A 19 -8.37 11.29 -2.76
C THR A 19 -6.85 11.34 -2.98
N PRO A 20 -6.02 11.05 -1.96
CA PRO A 20 -4.57 11.08 -2.11
C PRO A 20 -4.11 10.07 -3.16
N SER A 21 -3.03 10.39 -3.86
CA SER A 21 -2.36 9.45 -4.76
C SER A 21 -1.74 8.29 -3.96
N LEU A 22 -1.47 7.18 -4.64
CA LEU A 22 -0.84 6.01 -4.03
C LEU A 22 0.47 6.35 -3.31
N GLY A 23 1.35 7.14 -3.94
CA GLY A 23 2.60 7.57 -3.32
C GLY A 23 2.37 8.42 -2.07
N ALA A 24 1.44 9.37 -2.13
CA ALA A 24 1.11 10.24 -0.99
C ALA A 24 0.57 9.47 0.22
N VAL A 25 -0.08 8.31 0.01
CA VAL A 25 -0.46 7.42 1.11
C VAL A 25 0.79 6.93 1.85
N PHE A 26 1.82 6.47 1.14
CA PHE A 26 2.99 5.80 1.72
C PHE A 26 4.21 6.71 1.97
N ASP A 27 4.16 7.98 1.59
CA ASP A 27 5.22 8.95 1.91
C ASP A 27 5.26 9.33 3.40
N ALA A 28 4.18 9.04 4.13
CA ALA A 28 4.06 9.25 5.57
C ALA A 28 3.52 7.99 6.28
N THR A 29 4.10 6.83 5.98
CA THR A 29 3.70 5.58 6.63
C THR A 29 3.92 5.66 8.15
N PRO A 30 2.92 5.29 8.98
CA PRO A 30 3.08 5.29 10.42
C PRO A 30 4.02 4.17 10.89
N ALA A 31 4.62 4.36 12.06
CA ALA A 31 5.27 3.27 12.79
C ALA A 31 4.24 2.18 13.20
N TYR A 32 4.73 1.06 13.72
CA TYR A 32 3.88 -0.03 14.24
C TYR A 32 2.79 0.52 15.20
N PRO A 33 1.51 0.10 15.07
CA PRO A 33 1.01 -1.05 14.31
C PRO A 33 0.74 -0.81 12.83
N GLY A 34 1.03 0.38 12.29
CA GLY A 34 0.83 0.67 10.88
C GLY A 34 -0.61 1.03 10.51
N TYR A 35 -0.97 0.81 9.25
CA TYR A 35 -2.34 0.96 8.78
C TYR A 35 -3.23 -0.22 9.18
N THR A 36 -4.52 0.05 9.41
CA THR A 36 -5.54 -0.99 9.58
C THR A 36 -6.05 -1.45 8.22
N TRP A 37 -5.52 -2.57 7.75
CA TRP A 37 -5.98 -3.21 6.52
C TRP A 37 -7.26 -4.01 6.76
N THR A 38 -8.06 -4.16 5.70
CA THR A 38 -9.16 -5.12 5.68
C THR A 38 -8.92 -6.16 4.60
N ARG A 39 -9.49 -7.35 4.76
CA ARG A 39 -9.62 -8.37 3.72
C ARG A 39 -11.08 -8.74 3.58
N ASP A 40 -11.60 -8.62 2.38
CA ASP A 40 -13.01 -8.91 2.09
C ASP A 40 -13.98 -8.19 3.05
N GLY A 41 -13.64 -6.95 3.42
CA GLY A 41 -14.43 -6.08 4.30
C GLY A 41 -14.23 -6.32 5.81
N ARG A 42 -13.34 -7.22 6.23
CA ARG A 42 -13.03 -7.46 7.65
C ARG A 42 -11.63 -6.97 7.99
N SER A 43 -11.48 -6.23 9.10
CA SER A 43 -10.16 -5.84 9.58
C SER A 43 -9.29 -7.06 9.86
N VAL A 44 -8.04 -7.00 9.39
CA VAL A 44 -7.04 -8.04 9.64
C VAL A 44 -6.01 -7.54 10.65
N LYS A 45 -5.31 -8.47 11.29
CA LYS A 45 -4.24 -8.13 12.21
C LYS A 45 -2.91 -7.90 11.46
N PRO A 46 -1.96 -7.13 12.03
CA PRO A 46 -0.65 -6.93 11.41
C PRO A 46 0.11 -8.22 11.10
N GLU A 47 -0.13 -9.31 11.85
CA GLU A 47 0.49 -10.61 11.59
C GLU A 47 0.03 -11.23 10.26
N GLU A 48 -1.17 -10.87 9.77
CA GLU A 48 -1.68 -11.33 8.47
C GLU A 48 -1.25 -10.37 7.36
N LEU A 49 -1.48 -9.07 7.52
CA LEU A 49 -0.94 -8.04 6.64
C LEU A 49 -0.76 -6.74 7.40
N GLY A 50 0.46 -6.19 7.35
CA GLY A 50 0.80 -4.91 7.94
C GLY A 50 1.71 -4.09 7.05
N THR A 51 1.53 -2.78 7.09
CA THR A 51 2.44 -1.81 6.48
C THR A 51 2.91 -0.81 7.52
N ILE A 52 4.22 -0.71 7.73
CA ILE A 52 4.84 0.19 8.71
C ILE A 52 6.00 0.97 8.09
N ALA A 53 6.32 2.13 8.64
CA ALA A 53 7.59 2.78 8.36
C ALA A 53 8.76 1.90 8.82
N GLY A 54 9.88 1.98 8.10
CA GLY A 54 11.12 1.36 8.53
C GLY A 54 11.58 1.90 9.90
N PRO A 55 12.34 1.10 10.68
CA PRO A 55 12.76 1.52 12.01
C PRO A 55 13.67 2.74 11.99
N GLY A 56 13.33 3.75 12.78
CA GLY A 56 14.08 5.02 12.76
C GLY A 56 15.47 4.96 13.37
N HIS A 57 15.73 4.03 14.28
CA HIS A 57 17.09 3.79 14.76
C HIS A 57 18.05 3.26 13.66
N CYS A 58 17.50 2.82 12.52
CA CYS A 58 18.26 2.44 11.32
C CYS A 58 18.26 3.55 10.25
N GLY A 59 17.58 4.67 10.47
CA GLY A 59 17.41 5.75 9.50
C GLY A 59 16.49 5.38 8.33
N TRP A 60 15.56 4.43 8.52
CA TRP A 60 14.72 3.87 7.45
C TRP A 60 13.30 4.41 7.44
N GLU A 61 13.00 5.52 8.13
CA GLU A 61 11.63 6.01 8.34
C GLU A 61 10.89 6.37 7.06
N SER A 62 11.60 6.63 5.95
CA SER A 62 10.96 6.85 4.64
C SER A 62 10.64 5.58 3.86
N ALA A 63 11.21 4.45 4.23
CA ALA A 63 10.87 3.20 3.59
C ALA A 63 9.58 2.66 4.21
N THR A 64 8.71 2.08 3.39
CA THR A 64 7.54 1.35 3.86
C THR A 64 7.81 -0.15 3.75
N PHE A 65 7.57 -0.85 4.85
CA PHE A 65 7.69 -2.28 4.98
C PHE A 65 6.29 -2.87 4.93
N LEU A 66 5.97 -3.60 3.86
CA LEU A 66 4.79 -4.46 3.80
C LEU A 66 5.19 -5.87 4.19
N THR A 67 4.64 -6.37 5.28
CA THR A 67 4.76 -7.77 5.68
C THR A 67 3.41 -8.43 5.50
N ILE A 68 3.39 -9.56 4.79
CA ILE A 68 2.18 -10.33 4.51
C ILE A 68 2.43 -11.78 4.86
N GLY A 69 1.51 -12.42 5.57
CA GLY A 69 1.57 -13.85 5.83
C GLY A 69 1.46 -14.66 4.54
N TRP A 70 2.16 -15.79 4.50
CA TRP A 70 2.28 -16.62 3.33
C TRP A 70 1.96 -18.09 3.64
N PRO A 71 0.97 -18.71 2.97
CA PRO A 71 0.16 -18.17 1.87
C PRO A 71 -0.76 -16.99 2.25
N VAL A 72 -1.15 -16.19 1.25
CA VAL A 72 -2.06 -15.03 1.43
C VAL A 72 -3.32 -15.41 2.23
N GLY A 73 -3.70 -14.57 3.18
CA GLY A 73 -4.86 -14.82 4.04
C GLY A 73 -4.54 -15.64 5.29
N THR A 74 -3.26 -15.94 5.55
CA THR A 74 -2.82 -16.62 6.77
C THR A 74 -2.06 -15.65 7.69
N PRO A 75 -2.25 -15.71 9.01
CA PRO A 75 -1.38 -15.01 9.95
C PRO A 75 0.02 -15.63 9.97
N SER A 76 1.04 -14.78 10.15
CA SER A 76 2.43 -15.19 10.33
C SER A 76 2.85 -15.06 11.79
N ASN A 77 3.56 -16.06 12.31
CA ASN A 77 4.19 -16.00 13.63
C ASN A 77 5.72 -16.03 13.56
N SER A 78 6.27 -16.08 12.35
CA SER A 78 7.71 -16.10 12.08
C SER A 78 8.00 -15.62 10.66
N SER A 79 9.26 -15.26 10.39
CA SER A 79 9.72 -14.85 9.05
C SER A 79 9.52 -15.92 7.99
N ALA A 80 9.60 -17.20 8.36
CA ALA A 80 9.38 -18.32 7.43
C ALA A 80 7.91 -18.43 6.95
N GLN A 81 6.97 -17.81 7.65
CA GLN A 81 5.54 -17.80 7.34
C GLN A 81 5.10 -16.46 6.72
N ALA A 82 6.04 -15.60 6.33
CA ALA A 82 5.75 -14.28 5.80
C ALA A 82 6.61 -13.98 4.58
N ARG A 83 6.16 -13.00 3.79
CA ARG A 83 6.99 -12.31 2.80
C ARG A 83 7.04 -10.83 3.15
N GLN A 84 8.20 -10.21 2.92
CA GLN A 84 8.41 -8.79 3.10
C GLN A 84 8.63 -8.12 1.75
N TYR A 85 7.99 -6.98 1.56
CA TYR A 85 8.13 -6.15 0.37
C TYR A 85 8.38 -4.71 0.79
N ILE A 86 9.32 -4.05 0.10
CA ILE A 86 9.86 -2.77 0.54
C ILE A 86 9.59 -1.70 -0.51
N ARG A 87 8.92 -0.62 -0.11
CA ARG A 87 8.87 0.64 -0.86
C ARG A 87 9.94 1.57 -0.30
N ASP A 88 11.10 1.65 -0.95
CA ASP A 88 12.18 2.55 -0.57
C ASP A 88 12.51 3.56 -1.69
N PRO A 89 11.73 4.64 -1.81
CA PRO A 89 11.93 5.63 -2.87
C PRO A 89 13.16 6.52 -2.64
N ARG A 90 13.74 6.52 -1.42
CA ARG A 90 14.91 7.35 -1.07
C ARG A 90 16.21 6.57 -0.96
N GLY A 91 16.18 5.25 -1.16
CA GLY A 91 17.37 4.40 -1.10
C GLY A 91 18.04 4.38 0.27
N VAL A 92 17.25 4.48 1.34
CA VAL A 92 17.78 4.48 2.72
C VAL A 92 18.18 3.07 3.19
N ILE A 93 17.64 2.03 2.56
CA ILE A 93 18.00 0.63 2.80
C ILE A 93 19.08 0.21 1.81
N ARG A 94 20.18 -0.34 2.32
CA ARG A 94 21.28 -0.84 1.48
C ARG A 94 20.83 -2.03 0.63
N GLY A 95 21.43 -2.16 -0.56
CA GLY A 95 21.17 -3.24 -1.50
C GLY A 95 20.37 -2.78 -2.71
N SER A 96 19.72 -3.72 -3.40
CA SER A 96 19.06 -3.48 -4.70
C SER A 96 17.56 -3.19 -4.63
N LEU A 97 17.00 -3.04 -3.42
CA LEU A 97 15.55 -2.83 -3.24
C LEU A 97 15.09 -1.50 -3.84
N HIS A 98 15.89 -0.44 -3.70
CA HIS A 98 15.60 0.84 -4.35
C HIS A 98 15.53 0.71 -5.87
N ASP A 99 16.52 0.04 -6.48
CA ASP A 99 16.62 -0.08 -7.94
C ASP A 99 15.51 -0.97 -8.55
N ARG A 100 14.98 -1.92 -7.77
CA ARG A 100 13.89 -2.83 -8.18
C ARG A 100 12.50 -2.27 -7.92
N LEU A 101 12.39 -1.12 -7.24
CA LEU A 101 11.13 -0.42 -7.00
C LEU A 101 10.67 0.31 -8.27
N ASP A 102 9.44 0.04 -8.70
CA ASP A 102 8.81 0.79 -9.78
C ASP A 102 7.57 1.51 -9.24
N LEU A 103 7.67 2.83 -9.12
CA LEU A 103 6.60 3.70 -8.60
C LEU A 103 5.49 3.98 -9.63
N ASN A 104 5.68 3.59 -10.90
CA ASN A 104 4.71 3.81 -11.99
C ASN A 104 4.50 2.51 -12.77
N ALA A 105 4.48 1.39 -12.05
CA ALA A 105 4.39 0.07 -12.64
C ALA A 105 3.10 -0.10 -13.45
N LYS A 106 3.21 -0.83 -14.56
CA LYS A 106 2.05 -1.40 -15.24
C LYS A 106 1.70 -2.72 -14.58
N LEU A 107 0.43 -2.87 -14.20
CA LEU A 107 -0.05 -4.11 -13.61
C LEU A 107 0.03 -5.27 -14.65
N PRO A 108 0.67 -6.41 -14.32
CA PRO A 108 0.69 -7.58 -15.20
C PRO A 108 -0.72 -8.11 -15.51
N GLY A 109 -0.92 -8.67 -16.70
CA GLY A 109 -2.25 -9.19 -17.12
C GLY A 109 -2.73 -10.40 -16.32
N ASP A 110 -1.82 -11.13 -15.68
CA ASP A 110 -2.12 -12.24 -14.78
C ASP A 110 -2.26 -11.81 -13.32
N ALA A 111 -2.05 -10.52 -12.99
CA ALA A 111 -2.21 -10.03 -11.63
C ALA A 111 -3.66 -10.15 -11.16
N ARG A 112 -3.83 -10.58 -9.90
CA ARG A 112 -5.13 -10.75 -9.26
C ARG A 112 -5.16 -10.04 -7.91
N PRO A 113 -6.31 -9.44 -7.54
CA PRO A 113 -6.46 -8.85 -6.23
C PRO A 113 -6.39 -9.95 -5.16
N THR A 114 -5.74 -9.64 -4.05
CA THR A 114 -5.60 -10.54 -2.89
C THR A 114 -6.80 -10.48 -1.92
N GLY A 115 -7.66 -9.48 -2.11
CA GLY A 115 -8.75 -9.12 -1.20
C GLY A 115 -8.36 -8.06 -0.16
N TYR A 116 -7.07 -7.74 0.00
CA TYR A 116 -6.62 -6.73 0.96
C TYR A 116 -6.86 -5.30 0.46
N THR A 117 -7.41 -4.47 1.33
CA THR A 117 -7.68 -3.06 1.05
C THR A 117 -7.35 -2.16 2.25
N TYR A 118 -6.89 -0.95 1.95
CA TYR A 118 -6.77 0.16 2.89
C TYR A 118 -7.23 1.43 2.16
N ASN A 119 -8.36 2.01 2.57
CA ASN A 119 -9.05 3.05 1.79
C ASN A 119 -9.25 2.61 0.33
N SER A 120 -8.73 3.37 -0.64
CA SER A 120 -8.77 3.05 -2.07
C SER A 120 -7.55 2.24 -2.56
N VAL A 121 -6.64 1.87 -1.65
CA VAL A 121 -5.44 1.08 -1.97
C VAL A 121 -5.75 -0.41 -1.86
N GLN A 122 -5.26 -1.19 -2.82
CA GLN A 122 -5.46 -2.62 -2.93
C GLN A 122 -4.14 -3.33 -3.20
N VAL A 123 -4.03 -4.59 -2.78
CA VAL A 123 -2.85 -5.42 -2.97
C VAL A 123 -3.11 -6.53 -3.99
N TYR A 124 -2.22 -6.67 -4.95
CA TYR A 124 -2.30 -7.62 -6.06
C TYR A 124 -1.06 -8.50 -6.11
N LEU A 125 -1.25 -9.74 -6.56
CA LEU A 125 -0.18 -10.68 -6.88
C LEU A 125 -0.31 -11.13 -8.32
N SER A 126 0.83 -11.18 -9.01
CA SER A 126 0.96 -11.79 -10.34
C SER A 126 1.61 -13.16 -10.18
N PRO A 127 0.97 -14.26 -10.59
CA PRO A 127 1.58 -15.58 -10.54
C PRO A 127 2.97 -15.67 -11.20
N SER A 128 3.21 -14.92 -12.28
CA SER A 128 4.50 -14.86 -12.96
C SER A 128 5.58 -14.03 -12.26
N ASP A 129 5.25 -13.27 -11.21
CA ASP A 129 6.16 -12.33 -10.54
C ASP A 129 6.10 -12.36 -9.00
N GLN A 130 5.20 -13.16 -8.42
CA GLN A 130 4.91 -13.16 -6.97
C GLN A 130 6.11 -13.52 -6.08
N ASP A 131 7.08 -14.25 -6.63
CA ASP A 131 8.31 -14.60 -5.92
C ASP A 131 9.30 -13.43 -5.85
N GLU A 132 9.12 -12.41 -6.69
CA GLU A 132 10.00 -11.25 -6.83
C GLU A 132 9.37 -9.95 -6.34
N ALA A 133 8.05 -9.79 -6.42
CA ALA A 133 7.37 -8.55 -6.07
C ALA A 133 5.90 -8.71 -5.70
N ILE A 134 5.35 -7.62 -5.15
CA ILE A 134 3.93 -7.42 -4.95
C ILE A 134 3.52 -6.13 -5.67
N TYR A 135 2.25 -6.06 -6.09
CA TYR A 135 1.71 -4.88 -6.74
C TYR A 135 0.75 -4.18 -5.80
N VAL A 136 0.97 -2.90 -5.59
CA VAL A 136 0.09 -2.06 -4.80
C VAL A 136 -0.61 -1.11 -5.74
N VAL A 137 -1.94 -1.09 -5.71
CA VAL A 137 -2.78 -0.39 -6.69
C VAL A 137 -3.64 0.63 -5.96
N GLY A 138 -3.72 1.85 -6.46
CA GLY A 138 -4.52 2.90 -5.84
C GLY A 138 -4.82 4.05 -6.79
N THR A 139 -5.20 5.19 -6.22
CA THR A 139 -5.46 6.40 -6.99
C THR A 139 -4.18 6.85 -7.69
N GLY A 140 -4.26 7.05 -9.00
CA GLY A 140 -3.14 7.52 -9.82
C GLY A 140 -2.27 6.43 -10.43
N GLY A 141 -2.45 5.15 -10.07
CA GLY A 141 -1.76 4.04 -10.74
C GLY A 141 -1.42 2.87 -9.83
N SER A 142 -0.36 2.16 -10.19
CA SER A 142 0.18 1.02 -9.44
C SER A 142 1.67 1.15 -9.23
N GLU A 143 2.14 0.64 -8.10
CA GLU A 143 3.55 0.49 -7.77
C GLU A 143 3.90 -1.01 -7.71
N ARG A 144 5.11 -1.38 -8.12
CA ARG A 144 5.67 -2.73 -7.97
C ARG A 144 6.73 -2.69 -6.88
N TRP A 145 6.44 -3.29 -5.73
CA TRP A 145 7.34 -3.30 -4.59
C TRP A 145 8.16 -4.59 -4.58
N PRO A 146 9.50 -4.50 -4.60
CA PRO A 146 10.35 -5.67 -4.62
C PRO A 146 10.28 -6.44 -3.30
N ARG A 147 10.36 -7.75 -3.42
CA ARG A 147 10.53 -8.66 -2.29
C ARG A 147 11.93 -8.49 -1.69
N SER A 148 11.95 -8.41 -0.37
CA SER A 148 13.16 -8.57 0.43
C SER A 148 13.24 -10.02 0.90
N ASP A 149 14.26 -10.74 0.42
CA ASP A 149 14.55 -12.13 0.77
C ASP A 149 16.08 -12.34 0.82
N PRO A 150 16.67 -12.58 2.01
CA PRO A 150 16.03 -12.65 3.31
C PRO A 150 15.34 -11.34 3.71
N MET A 151 14.37 -11.41 4.63
CA MET A 151 13.68 -10.21 5.12
C MET A 151 14.70 -9.20 5.67
N THR A 152 14.54 -7.93 5.30
CA THR A 152 15.32 -6.82 5.84
C THR A 152 15.00 -6.66 7.32
N LEU A 153 16.05 -6.78 8.14
CA LEU A 153 16.05 -6.53 9.56
C LEU A 153 17.09 -5.44 9.86
N CYS A 154 16.93 -4.74 10.98
CA CYS A 154 17.98 -3.87 11.47
C CYS A 154 19.19 -4.71 11.90
N GLU A 155 20.37 -4.33 11.40
CA GLU A 155 21.66 -4.94 11.72
C GLU A 155 22.45 -4.07 12.71
#